data_AF-A0A355C5R9-F1
#
_entry.id   AF-A0A355C5R9-F1
#
_cell.length_a   1.000
_cell.length_b   1.000
_cell.length_c   1.000
_cell.angle_alpha   90.00
_cell.angle_beta   90.00
_cell.angle_gamma   90.00
#
_symmetry.space_group_name_H-M   'P 1'
#
loop_
_entity.id
_entity.type
_entity.pdbx_description
1 polymer ?
#
loop_
_entity_poly.entity_id
_entity_poly.type
_entity_poly.pdbx_seq_one_letter_code
_entity_poly.pdbx_strand_id
1 'polypeptide(L)'
;MTETATIDRQQESEGFDAPVRAAPDIDALILNLDGYAGPLDVLLDLARTQRVDIRKISMIRLVDQYLDFIAAARARSLELAADYLVMASWLTYLKSKLLIPAPAGDGGEPTADEMAARLAFQLQRLEAMRKSAESLLGLPQFGVDFFARGAPEGVRVLKSPLWQAELFELLQAYARQRVAAV
;
A
#
# COMPACT_ATOMS: atom_id res chain seq x y z
N MET A 1 6.71 -50.36 12.47
CA MET A 1 5.33 -49.98 12.08
C MET A 1 4.60 -49.67 13.36
N THR A 2 4.42 -48.43 13.77
CA THR A 2 3.81 -47.32 13.01
C THR A 2 4.48 -45.98 13.30
N GLU A 3 4.65 -45.25 12.22
CA GLU A 3 5.20 -43.90 12.12
C GLU A 3 4.04 -42.93 12.27
N THR A 4 3.99 -42.17 13.37
CA THR A 4 3.01 -41.10 13.54
C THR A 4 3.72 -39.79 13.20
N ALA A 5 3.56 -39.38 11.94
CA ALA A 5 4.03 -38.10 11.44
C ALA A 5 3.42 -36.95 12.26
N THR A 6 4.27 -36.24 12.99
CA THR A 6 3.98 -34.91 13.51
C THR A 6 3.92 -33.98 12.31
N ILE A 7 2.71 -33.64 11.87
CA ILE A 7 2.49 -32.58 10.89
C ILE A 7 2.74 -31.27 11.63
N ASP A 8 3.95 -30.74 11.47
CA ASP A 8 4.32 -29.37 11.83
C ASP A 8 3.50 -28.43 10.94
N ARG A 9 2.34 -28.01 11.46
CA ARG A 9 1.55 -26.96 10.84
C ARG A 9 2.22 -25.63 11.20
N GLN A 10 3.29 -25.30 10.49
CA GLN A 10 3.80 -23.94 10.44
C GLN A 10 2.66 -23.06 9.92
N GLN A 11 2.04 -22.32 10.84
CA GLN A 11 1.20 -21.20 10.49
C GLN A 11 2.11 -20.14 9.89
N GLU A 12 2.22 -20.13 8.57
CA GLU A 12 2.37 -18.88 7.82
C GLU A 12 1.10 -18.06 8.08
N SER A 13 1.04 -17.42 9.25
CA SER A 13 0.10 -16.32 9.43
C SER A 13 0.62 -15.21 8.53
N GLU A 14 0.02 -15.12 7.34
CA GLU A 14 0.21 -14.04 6.39
C GLU A 14 0.32 -12.71 7.14
N GLY A 15 1.35 -11.91 6.79
CA GLY A 15 1.73 -10.66 7.43
C GLY A 15 0.71 -9.52 7.33
N PHE A 16 -0.58 -9.83 7.29
CA PHE A 16 -1.68 -8.87 7.27
C PHE A 16 -1.85 -8.13 8.60
N ASP A 17 -1.40 -8.73 9.71
CA ASP A 17 -1.45 -8.15 11.07
C ASP A 17 -0.11 -7.49 11.49
N ALA A 18 0.86 -7.43 10.58
CA ALA A 18 2.13 -6.76 10.86
C ALA A 18 1.89 -5.24 10.91
N PRO A 19 2.49 -4.52 11.89
CA PRO A 19 2.37 -3.06 11.93
C PRO A 19 2.92 -2.47 10.61
N VAL A 20 2.19 -1.51 10.04
CA VAL A 20 2.51 -0.85 8.75
C VAL A 20 3.92 -0.20 8.74
N ARG A 21 4.56 -0.07 9.90
CA ARG A 21 5.95 0.39 10.09
C ARG A 21 6.96 -0.76 10.34
N ALA A 22 6.71 -1.95 9.82
CA ALA A 22 7.77 -2.97 9.75
C ALA A 22 8.92 -2.45 8.86
N ALA A 23 10.16 -2.77 9.22
CA ALA A 23 11.34 -2.39 8.44
C ALA A 23 11.20 -2.94 7.01
N PRO A 24 11.50 -2.14 5.97
CA PRO A 24 11.34 -2.58 4.59
C PRO A 24 12.24 -3.78 4.30
N ASP A 25 11.70 -4.71 3.52
CA ASP A 25 12.42 -5.89 3.00
C ASP A 25 13.59 -5.43 2.12
N ILE A 26 14.78 -5.96 2.41
CA ILE A 26 16.07 -5.46 1.94
C ILE A 26 16.44 -6.01 0.55
N ASP A 27 15.64 -6.94 0.02
CA ASP A 27 15.93 -7.69 -1.21
C ASP A 27 15.33 -7.09 -2.49
N ALA A 28 14.55 -6.00 -2.40
CA ALA A 28 14.18 -5.23 -3.58
C ALA A 28 15.31 -4.24 -3.92
N LEU A 29 15.97 -4.42 -5.06
CA LEU A 29 16.84 -3.39 -5.64
C LEU A 29 15.98 -2.19 -6.08
N ILE A 30 15.58 -1.37 -5.12
CA ILE A 30 14.85 -0.12 -5.33
C ILE A 30 15.88 0.91 -5.78
N LEU A 31 15.91 1.16 -7.09
CA LEU A 31 16.68 2.26 -7.68
C LEU A 31 16.05 3.58 -7.22
N ASN A 32 16.52 4.06 -6.08
CA ASN A 32 16.00 5.25 -5.43
C ASN A 32 16.73 6.48 -5.98
N LEU A 33 16.16 7.11 -7.00
CA LEU A 33 16.56 8.47 -7.36
C LEU A 33 16.03 9.40 -6.26
N ASP A 34 16.92 9.95 -5.45
CA ASP A 34 16.65 11.00 -4.44
C ASP A 34 15.47 10.75 -3.45
N GLY A 35 14.98 9.52 -3.29
CA GLY A 35 13.85 9.21 -2.41
C GLY A 35 12.48 9.08 -3.09
N TYR A 36 12.41 9.17 -4.43
CA TYR A 36 11.14 9.21 -5.16
C TYR A 36 10.65 7.82 -5.58
N ALA A 37 9.35 7.59 -5.40
CA ALA A 37 8.70 6.32 -5.74
C ALA A 37 8.41 6.14 -7.25
N GLY A 38 8.79 7.11 -8.11
CA GLY A 38 8.58 7.05 -9.56
C GLY A 38 8.60 8.44 -10.24
N PRO A 39 8.49 8.49 -11.58
CA PRO A 39 8.62 9.73 -12.35
C PRO A 39 7.49 10.74 -12.10
N LEU A 40 6.27 10.27 -11.82
CA LEU A 40 5.14 11.15 -11.47
C LEU A 40 5.34 11.82 -10.10
N ASP A 41 6.08 11.18 -9.21
CA ASP A 41 6.36 11.70 -7.88
C ASP A 41 7.37 12.85 -7.94
N VAL A 42 8.41 12.70 -8.76
CA VAL A 42 9.34 13.79 -9.08
C VAL A 42 8.59 14.97 -9.70
N LEU A 43 7.71 14.71 -10.67
CA LEU A 43 6.90 15.77 -11.29
C LEU A 43 6.02 16.49 -10.28
N LEU A 44 5.43 15.75 -9.33
CA LEU A 44 4.62 16.34 -8.28
C LEU A 44 5.46 17.24 -7.36
N ASP A 45 6.67 16.83 -6.99
CA ASP A 45 7.55 17.64 -6.16
C ASP A 45 8.04 18.91 -6.86
N LEU A 46 8.45 18.80 -8.13
CA LEU A 46 8.81 19.93 -8.98
C LEU A 46 7.63 20.91 -9.15
N ALA A 47 6.41 20.37 -9.34
CA ALA A 47 5.19 21.17 -9.41
C ALA A 47 4.91 21.94 -8.12
N ARG A 48 5.15 21.35 -6.94
CA ARG A 48 5.00 22.03 -5.64
C ARG A 48 5.99 23.18 -5.48
N THR A 49 7.22 23.01 -5.96
CA THR A 49 8.28 24.04 -5.91
C THR A 49 7.90 25.31 -6.69
N GLN A 50 7.08 25.19 -7.74
CA GLN A 50 6.61 26.36 -8.51
C GLN A 50 5.62 27.27 -7.75
N ARG A 51 5.14 26.90 -6.55
CA ARG A 51 4.29 27.73 -5.65
C ARG A 51 3.11 28.45 -6.33
N VAL A 52 2.55 27.87 -7.40
CA VAL A 52 1.28 28.33 -7.98
C VAL A 52 0.30 27.17 -7.91
N ASP A 53 -0.97 27.47 -7.60
CA ASP A 53 -2.14 26.58 -7.74
C ASP A 53 -1.90 25.61 -8.91
N ILE A 54 -1.98 24.28 -8.71
CA ILE A 54 -1.64 23.28 -9.75
C ILE A 54 -2.41 23.53 -11.07
N ARG A 55 -3.57 24.19 -10.95
CA ARG A 55 -4.44 24.68 -12.02
C ARG A 55 -3.82 25.78 -12.92
N LYS A 56 -2.73 26.41 -12.51
CA LYS A 56 -2.04 27.53 -13.17
C LYS A 56 -0.57 27.24 -13.47
N ILE A 57 -0.13 25.98 -13.34
CA ILE A 57 1.26 25.60 -13.66
C ILE A 57 1.50 25.83 -15.15
N SER A 58 2.63 26.46 -15.48
CA SER A 58 3.14 26.46 -16.84
C SER A 58 3.70 25.07 -17.12
N MET A 59 2.95 24.24 -17.86
CA MET A 59 3.35 22.87 -18.21
C MET A 59 4.75 22.83 -18.84
N ILE A 60 5.07 23.81 -19.68
CA ILE A 60 6.38 23.94 -20.33
C ILE A 60 7.49 24.07 -19.28
N ARG A 61 7.32 24.92 -18.27
CA ARG A 61 8.32 25.08 -17.20
C ARG A 61 8.49 23.83 -16.35
N LEU A 62 7.39 23.12 -16.07
CA LEU A 62 7.45 21.85 -15.34
C LEU A 62 8.24 20.80 -16.14
N VAL A 63 7.99 20.70 -17.44
CA VAL A 63 8.75 19.81 -18.33
C VAL A 63 10.23 20.17 -18.33
N ASP A 64 10.57 21.46 -18.44
CA ASP A 64 11.97 21.92 -18.43
C ASP A 64 12.69 21.49 -17.16
N GLN A 65 12.08 21.73 -15.99
CA GLN A 65 12.64 21.33 -14.70
C GLN A 65 12.84 19.81 -14.60
N TYR A 66 11.90 19.02 -15.13
CA TYR A 66 12.03 17.57 -15.15
C TYR A 66 13.19 17.12 -16.04
N LEU A 67 13.34 17.71 -17.23
CA LEU A 67 14.44 17.36 -18.15
C LEU A 67 15.79 17.76 -17.56
N ASP A 68 15.88 18.91 -16.90
CA ASP A 68 17.09 19.37 -16.20
C ASP A 68 17.45 18.41 -15.05
N PHE A 69 16.46 17.97 -14.27
CA PHE A 69 16.64 16.96 -13.22
C PHE A 69 17.21 15.66 -13.79
N ILE A 70 16.61 15.13 -14.87
CA ILE A 70 17.08 13.89 -15.52
C ILE A 70 18.48 14.05 -16.11
N ALA A 71 18.81 15.21 -16.69
CA ALA A 71 20.15 15.48 -17.21
C ALA A 71 21.20 15.51 -16.09
N ALA A 72 20.90 16.16 -14.96
CA ALA A 72 21.77 16.19 -13.79
C ALA A 72 21.95 14.80 -13.16
N ALA A 73 20.86 14.03 -13.05
CA ALA A 73 20.89 12.65 -12.57
C ALA A 73 21.73 11.75 -13.49
N ARG A 74 21.57 11.86 -14.81
CA ARG A 74 22.36 11.09 -15.79
C ARG A 74 23.85 11.36 -15.70
N ALA A 75 24.24 12.61 -15.45
CA ALA A 75 25.64 12.99 -15.32
C ALA A 75 26.32 12.38 -14.08
N ARG A 76 25.54 12.06 -13.04
CA ARG A 76 26.04 11.49 -11.78
C ARG A 76 25.86 9.97 -11.68
N SER A 77 24.88 9.41 -12.40
CA SER A 77 24.52 8.00 -12.37
C SER A 77 23.98 7.56 -13.74
N LEU A 78 24.64 6.57 -14.36
CA LEU A 78 24.28 6.05 -15.68
C LEU A 78 23.07 5.09 -15.66
N GLU A 79 22.67 4.61 -14.49
CA GLU A 79 21.59 3.62 -14.28
C GLU A 79 20.23 4.30 -14.11
N LEU A 80 19.81 5.11 -15.08
CA LEU A 80 18.44 5.63 -15.07
C LEU A 80 17.45 4.50 -15.36
N ALA A 81 16.45 4.34 -14.48
CA ALA A 81 15.35 3.42 -14.69
C ALA A 81 14.55 3.77 -15.95
N ALA A 82 14.04 2.73 -16.62
CA ALA A 82 13.35 2.84 -17.91
C ALA A 82 12.15 3.79 -17.83
N ASP A 83 11.36 3.74 -16.76
CA ASP A 83 10.16 4.55 -16.58
C ASP A 83 10.43 6.06 -16.62
N TYR A 84 11.58 6.50 -16.10
CA TYR A 84 11.99 7.91 -16.11
C TYR A 84 12.35 8.36 -17.52
N LEU A 85 13.05 7.52 -18.29
CA LEU A 85 13.41 7.83 -19.67
C LEU A 85 12.19 7.84 -20.59
N VAL A 86 11.23 6.94 -20.36
CA VAL A 86 9.94 6.94 -21.03
C VAL A 86 9.20 8.25 -20.76
N MET A 87 9.13 8.67 -19.49
CA MET A 87 8.47 9.93 -19.13
C MET A 87 9.21 11.15 -19.71
N ALA A 88 10.55 11.18 -19.67
CA ALA A 88 11.34 12.27 -20.27
C ALA A 88 11.10 12.40 -21.77
N SER A 89 11.02 11.28 -22.47
CA SER A 89 10.73 11.23 -23.91
C SER A 89 9.32 11.75 -24.19
N TRP A 90 8.34 11.31 -23.41
CA TRP A 90 6.95 11.75 -23.52
C TRP A 90 6.78 13.25 -23.23
N LEU A 91 7.44 13.77 -22.19
CA LEU A 91 7.43 15.19 -21.84
C LEU A 91 8.13 16.04 -22.91
N THR A 92 9.22 15.54 -23.49
CA THR A 92 9.89 16.21 -24.63
C THR A 92 8.95 16.32 -25.83
N TYR A 93 8.20 15.24 -26.13
CA TYR A 93 7.16 15.26 -27.16
C TYR A 93 6.05 16.27 -26.83
N LEU A 94 5.55 16.28 -25.60
CA LEU A 94 4.55 17.24 -25.13
C LEU A 94 5.05 18.68 -25.27
N LYS A 95 6.30 18.98 -24.85
CA LYS A 95 6.91 20.30 -24.98
C LYS A 95 7.01 20.73 -26.45
N SER A 96 7.44 19.84 -27.34
CA SER A 96 7.48 20.12 -28.78
C SER A 96 6.09 20.49 -29.31
N LYS A 97 5.06 19.71 -28.96
CA LYS A 97 3.67 19.95 -29.39
C LYS A 97 3.08 21.24 -28.80
N LEU A 98 3.49 21.65 -27.60
CA LEU A 98 3.05 22.90 -26.95
C LEU A 98 3.72 24.14 -27.54
N LEU A 99 4.94 24.03 -28.06
CA LEU A 99 5.70 25.16 -28.61
C LEU A 99 5.38 25.45 -30.08
N ILE A 100 4.87 24.47 -30.81
CA ILE A 100 4.54 24.59 -32.23
C ILE A 100 3.06 25.01 -32.35
N PRO A 101 2.74 26.13 -33.05
CA PRO A 101 1.35 26.48 -33.35
C PRO A 101 0.67 25.33 -34.09
N ALA A 102 -0.45 24.83 -33.56
CA ALA A 102 -1.14 23.68 -34.14
C ALA A 102 -1.58 23.99 -35.59
N PRO A 103 -1.28 23.13 -36.58
CA PRO A 103 -1.99 23.19 -37.85
C PRO A 103 -3.46 22.89 -37.58
N ALA A 104 -4.35 23.69 -38.18
CA ALA A 104 -5.78 23.41 -38.19
C ALA A 104 -6.04 22.15 -39.03
N GLY A 105 -6.04 20.97 -38.40
CA GLY A 105 -6.16 19.72 -39.13
C GLY A 105 -6.38 18.52 -38.23
N ASP A 106 -7.62 18.03 -38.27
CA ASP A 106 -8.14 16.80 -37.67
C ASP A 106 -7.26 15.59 -37.95
N GLY A 107 -6.80 14.95 -36.89
CA GLY A 107 -6.06 13.70 -36.96
C GLY A 107 -6.34 12.76 -35.80
N GLY A 108 -7.51 12.83 -35.14
CA GLY A 108 -7.90 11.94 -34.03
C GLY A 108 -6.99 11.95 -32.79
N GLU A 109 -5.82 12.57 -32.87
CA GLU A 109 -4.85 12.70 -31.80
C GLU A 109 -5.25 13.82 -30.83
N PRO A 110 -5.03 13.62 -29.52
CA PRO A 110 -5.28 14.67 -28.54
C PRO A 110 -4.48 15.93 -28.84
N THR A 111 -5.11 17.09 -28.66
CA THR A 111 -4.44 18.38 -28.75
C THR A 111 -3.37 18.53 -27.66
N ALA A 112 -2.39 19.42 -27.85
CA ALA A 112 -1.33 19.64 -26.86
C ALA A 112 -1.89 20.04 -25.49
N ASP A 113 -2.91 20.89 -25.50
CA ASP A 113 -3.61 21.36 -24.31
C ASP A 113 -4.37 20.23 -23.60
N GLU A 114 -5.02 19.33 -24.34
CA GLU A 114 -5.67 18.15 -23.75
C GLU A 114 -4.67 17.20 -23.09
N MET A 115 -3.52 16.96 -23.72
CA MET A 115 -2.46 16.13 -23.13
C MET A 115 -1.93 16.75 -21.84
N ALA A 116 -1.69 18.07 -21.84
CA ALA A 116 -1.26 18.80 -20.67
C ALA A 116 -2.32 18.75 -19.55
N ALA A 117 -3.59 18.95 -19.89
CA ALA A 117 -4.70 18.88 -18.94
C ALA A 117 -4.85 17.48 -18.31
N ARG A 118 -4.69 16.41 -19.10
CA ARG A 118 -4.70 15.03 -18.60
C ARG A 118 -3.57 14.79 -17.61
N LEU A 119 -2.36 15.25 -17.89
CA LEU A 119 -1.23 15.12 -16.97
C LEU A 119 -1.45 15.92 -15.69
N ALA A 120 -1.91 17.17 -15.81
CA ALA A 120 -2.22 18.00 -14.65
C ALA A 120 -3.27 17.33 -13.76
N PHE A 121 -4.31 16.74 -14.35
CA PHE A 121 -5.32 15.99 -13.61
C PHE A 121 -4.74 14.75 -12.91
N GLN A 122 -3.83 14.02 -13.55
CA GLN A 122 -3.13 12.88 -12.92
C GLN A 122 -2.30 13.32 -11.72
N LEU A 123 -1.56 14.44 -11.82
CA LEU A 123 -0.78 14.99 -10.72
C LEU A 123 -1.68 15.44 -9.56
N GLN A 124 -2.80 16.09 -9.84
CA GLN A 124 -3.80 16.46 -8.81
C GLN A 124 -4.36 15.24 -8.09
N ARG A 125 -4.66 14.17 -8.84
CA ARG A 125 -5.16 12.93 -8.26
C ARG A 125 -4.12 12.27 -7.37
N LEU A 126 -2.86 12.25 -7.80
CA LEU A 126 -1.75 11.75 -7.02
C LEU A 126 -1.54 12.57 -5.74
N GLU A 127 -1.62 13.90 -5.81
CA GLU A 127 -1.54 14.78 -4.64
C GLU A 127 -2.66 14.48 -3.63
N ALA A 128 -3.90 14.37 -4.10
CA ALA A 128 -5.05 14.06 -3.26
C ALA A 128 -4.90 12.69 -2.57
N MET A 129 -4.37 11.70 -3.29
CA MET A 129 -4.06 10.38 -2.75
C MET A 129 -2.94 10.46 -1.70
N ARG A 130 -1.84 11.18 -1.97
CA ARG A 130 -0.74 11.37 -1.01
C ARG A 130 -1.21 12.06 0.26
N LYS A 131 -2.02 13.11 0.14
CA LYS A 131 -2.59 13.83 1.29
C LYS A 131 -3.50 12.94 2.14
N SER A 132 -4.31 12.10 1.48
CA SER A 132 -5.16 11.13 2.16
C SER A 132 -4.31 10.06 2.87
N ALA A 133 -3.28 9.55 2.19
CA ALA A 133 -2.36 8.57 2.76
C ALA A 133 -1.61 9.13 3.98
N GLU A 134 -1.10 10.36 3.89
CA GLU A 134 -0.46 11.05 5.01
C GLU A 134 -1.43 11.20 6.19
N SER A 135 -2.68 11.60 5.91
CA SER A 135 -3.71 11.73 6.95
C SER A 135 -4.02 10.39 7.62
N LEU A 136 -4.10 9.31 6.85
CA LEU A 136 -4.35 7.96 7.37
C LEU A 136 -3.17 7.42 8.16
N LEU A 137 -1.94 7.63 7.68
CA LEU A 137 -0.72 7.19 8.37
C LEU A 137 -0.45 7.98 9.65
N GLY A 138 -1.01 9.20 9.75
CA GLY A 138 -1.00 10.01 10.98
C GLY A 138 -2.07 9.62 12.00
N LEU A 139 -3.00 8.71 11.69
CA LEU A 139 -3.98 8.24 12.66
C LEU A 139 -3.32 7.34 13.70
N PRO A 140 -3.76 7.42 14.97
CA PRO A 140 -3.27 6.54 16.01
C PRO A 140 -3.63 5.09 15.69
N GLN A 141 -2.69 4.17 15.89
CA GLN A 141 -2.86 2.75 15.60
C GLN A 141 -3.06 1.95 16.89
N PHE A 142 -4.02 1.03 16.84
CA PHE A 142 -4.25 0.05 17.89
C PHE A 142 -3.04 -0.87 18.03
N GLY A 143 -2.59 -1.11 19.26
CA GLY A 143 -1.40 -1.93 19.54
C GLY A 143 -0.06 -1.21 19.36
N VAL A 144 -0.06 0.05 18.90
CA VAL A 144 1.14 0.91 18.84
C VAL A 144 0.94 2.15 19.70
N ASP A 145 -0.03 2.99 19.34
CA ASP A 145 -0.30 4.26 20.02
C ASP A 145 -1.31 4.10 21.16
N PHE A 146 -2.26 3.18 21.02
CA PHE A 146 -3.21 2.86 22.09
C PHE A 146 -3.51 1.36 22.15
N PHE A 147 -3.70 0.86 23.37
CA PHE A 147 -3.93 -0.56 23.64
C PHE A 147 -5.33 -0.75 24.20
N ALA A 148 -5.99 -1.86 23.84
CA ALA A 148 -7.23 -2.25 24.51
C ALA A 148 -6.95 -2.52 25.99
N ARG A 149 -7.96 -2.27 26.83
CA ARG A 149 -7.94 -2.84 28.17
C ARG A 149 -7.96 -4.36 28.06
N GLY A 150 -7.15 -5.04 28.87
CA GLY A 150 -7.20 -6.50 28.99
C GLY A 150 -8.61 -6.96 29.37
N ALA A 151 -8.93 -8.23 29.08
CA ALA A 151 -10.19 -8.81 29.49
C ALA A 151 -10.32 -8.67 31.02
N PRO A 152 -11.30 -7.90 31.54
CA PRO A 152 -11.48 -7.83 32.98
C PRO A 152 -11.74 -9.24 33.48
N GLU A 153 -11.13 -9.62 34.61
CA GLU A 153 -11.46 -10.89 35.26
C GLU A 153 -12.94 -10.85 35.66
N GLY A 154 -13.79 -11.41 34.79
CA GLY A 154 -15.19 -11.60 35.09
C GLY A 154 -15.33 -12.56 36.27
N VAL A 155 -16.42 -12.42 37.02
CA VAL A 155 -16.80 -13.43 38.02
C VAL A 155 -17.01 -14.76 37.28
N ARG A 156 -16.09 -15.71 37.45
CA ARG A 156 -16.23 -17.06 36.88
C ARG A 156 -17.33 -17.78 37.64
N VAL A 157 -18.50 -17.94 37.04
CA VAL A 157 -19.55 -18.78 37.59
C VAL A 157 -19.16 -20.25 37.34
N LEU A 158 -18.47 -20.84 38.31
CA LEU A 158 -18.22 -22.28 38.32
C LEU A 158 -19.54 -22.98 38.62
N LYS A 159 -20.18 -23.55 37.59
CA LYS A 159 -21.37 -24.39 37.78
C LYS A 159 -20.90 -25.79 38.20
N SER A 160 -21.03 -26.11 39.49
CA SER A 160 -20.91 -27.48 39.97
C SER A 160 -22.28 -28.15 39.84
N PRO A 161 -22.48 -29.12 38.93
CA PRO A 161 -23.73 -29.87 38.88
C PRO A 161 -23.87 -30.67 40.17
N LEU A 162 -24.98 -30.45 40.89
CA LEU A 162 -25.40 -31.32 41.99
C LEU A 162 -26.13 -32.50 41.36
N TRP A 163 -25.43 -33.62 41.18
CA TRP A 163 -26.03 -34.86 40.74
C TRP A 163 -26.85 -35.45 41.89
N GLN A 164 -28.17 -35.43 41.76
CA GLN A 164 -29.07 -36.16 42.62
C GLN A 164 -29.39 -37.48 41.90
N ALA A 165 -28.93 -38.58 42.45
CA ALA A 165 -29.20 -39.91 41.92
C ALA A 165 -29.49 -40.86 43.08
N GLU A 166 -30.50 -41.72 42.90
CA GLU A 166 -30.74 -42.81 43.84
C GLU A 166 -29.84 -44.01 43.54
N LEU A 167 -29.60 -44.87 44.54
CA LEU A 167 -28.76 -46.06 44.39
C LEU A 167 -29.19 -46.93 43.19
N PHE A 168 -30.50 -47.03 42.95
CA PHE A 168 -31.06 -47.76 41.82
C PHE A 168 -30.57 -47.20 40.47
N GLU A 169 -30.55 -45.87 40.31
CA GLU A 169 -30.10 -45.22 39.08
C GLU A 169 -28.59 -45.43 38.86
N LEU A 170 -27.80 -45.43 39.94
CA LEU A 170 -26.37 -45.73 39.88
C LEU A 170 -26.10 -47.19 39.44
N LEU A 171 -26.85 -48.13 40.03
CA LEU A 171 -26.77 -49.55 39.68
C LEU A 171 -27.23 -49.81 38.25
N GLN A 172 -28.29 -49.11 37.79
CA GLN A 172 -28.78 -49.20 36.42
C GLN A 172 -27.75 -48.66 35.42
N ALA A 173 -27.12 -47.51 35.70
CA ALA A 173 -26.06 -46.96 34.86
C ALA A 173 -24.84 -47.90 34.77
N TYR A 174 -24.40 -48.46 35.90
CA TYR A 174 -23.31 -49.44 35.92
C TYR A 174 -23.64 -50.71 35.12
N ALA A 175 -24.86 -51.26 35.30
CA ALA A 175 -25.29 -52.44 34.57
C ALA A 175 -25.34 -52.19 33.05
N ARG A 176 -25.87 -51.03 32.63
CA ARG A 176 -25.85 -50.62 31.21
C ARG A 176 -24.42 -50.51 30.66
N GLN A 177 -23.52 -49.88 31.41
CA GLN A 177 -22.12 -49.75 31.01
C GLN A 177 -21.42 -51.13 30.91
N ARG A 178 -21.70 -52.06 31.82
CA ARG A 178 -21.10 -53.40 31.82
C ARG A 178 -21.62 -54.27 30.67
N VAL A 179 -22.90 -54.17 30.33
CA VAL A 179 -23.48 -54.88 29.18
C VAL A 179 -22.94 -54.31 27.86
N ALA A 180 -22.67 -53.00 27.79
CA ALA A 180 -22.07 -52.37 26.61
C ALA A 180 -20.56 -52.64 26.46
N ALA A 181 -19.89 -53.11 27.52
CA ALA A 181 -18.46 -53.43 27.54
C ALA A 181 -18.15 -54.92 27.30
N VAL A 182 -19.18 -55.76 27.08
CA VAL A 182 -19.09 -57.17 26.66
C VAL A 182 -19.49 -57.27 25.20
#